data_AF-A0A1Y1S0Z8-F1
#
_entry.id   AF-A0A1Y1S0Z8-F1
#
_cell.length_a   1.000
_cell.length_b   1.000
_cell.length_c   1.000
_cell.angle_alpha   90.00
_cell.angle_beta   90.00
_cell.angle_gamma   90.00
#
_symmetry.space_group_name_H-M   'P 1'
#
loop_
_entity.id
_entity.type
_entity.pdbx_description
1 polymer ?
#
loop_
_entity_poly.entity_id
_entity_poly.type
_entity_poly.pdbx_seq_one_letter_code
_entity_poly.pdbx_strand_id
1 'polypeptide(L)'
;MMRRTSFFSTIEQRLYSILLIFCISLSVISIIGNLVAGFPLYLSIKWLLLVAAASASFVVDRVKSEAAEGMLFFYLFLVAVFLPYAFIESGGSNNNALGYTFLLVVSITYLFKGRTRVFLISLLVLVFPALLIIEYFFPPW
;
A
#
# COMPACT_ATOMS: atom_id res chain seq x y z
N MET A 1 2.06 31.98 17.89
CA MET A 1 3.02 30.89 17.62
C MET A 1 2.46 29.61 18.23
N MET A 2 1.59 28.91 17.51
CA MET A 2 0.93 27.69 18.00
C MET A 2 1.88 26.51 17.83
N ARG A 3 2.19 25.80 18.91
CA ARG A 3 2.91 24.52 18.88
C ARG A 3 2.09 23.53 18.06
N ARG A 4 2.53 23.25 16.82
CA ARG A 4 2.01 22.15 16.00
C ARG A 4 2.36 20.84 16.69
N THR A 5 1.37 20.15 17.21
CA THR A 5 1.47 18.77 17.66
C THR A 5 1.75 17.89 16.44
N SER A 6 3.01 17.52 16.19
CA SER A 6 3.29 16.42 15.27
C SER A 6 2.67 15.18 15.89
N PHE A 7 1.62 14.64 15.26
CA PHE A 7 0.92 13.46 15.76
C PHE A 7 1.84 12.21 15.83
N PHE A 8 2.95 12.27 15.09
CA PHE A 8 3.93 11.21 14.95
C PHE A 8 5.29 11.58 15.56
N SER A 9 5.97 10.54 16.04
CA SER A 9 7.38 10.63 16.43
C SER A 9 8.27 10.76 15.19
N THR A 10 9.47 11.32 15.37
CA THR A 10 10.47 11.45 14.30
C THR A 10 10.79 10.11 13.61
N ILE A 11 10.62 8.98 14.31
CA ILE A 11 10.91 7.64 13.77
C ILE A 11 9.77 7.17 12.85
N GLU A 12 8.51 7.33 13.25
CA GLU A 12 7.33 6.96 12.44
C GLU A 12 7.34 7.68 11.09
N GLN A 13 7.63 8.98 11.06
CA GLN A 13 7.70 9.74 9.81
C GLN A 13 8.87 9.30 8.91
N ARG A 14 10.03 9.00 9.50
CA ARG A 14 11.18 8.44 8.75
C ARG A 14 10.86 7.08 8.16
N LEU A 15 10.26 6.18 8.95
CA LEU A 15 9.83 4.88 8.46
C LEU A 15 8.85 5.01 7.31
N TYR A 16 7.85 5.89 7.45
CA TYR A 16 6.88 6.14 6.39
C TYR A 16 7.52 6.65 5.10
N SER A 17 8.44 7.62 5.18
CA SER A 17 9.20 8.10 4.03
C SER A 17 10.01 6.99 3.36
N ILE A 18 10.65 6.12 4.15
CA ILE A 18 11.40 4.97 3.64
C ILE A 18 10.47 3.99 2.91
N LEU A 19 9.28 3.72 3.47
CA LEU A 19 8.29 2.85 2.83
C LEU A 19 7.80 3.42 1.49
N LEU A 20 7.54 4.73 1.40
CA LEU A 20 7.18 5.37 0.14
C LEU A 20 8.28 5.23 -0.92
N ILE A 21 9.53 5.52 -0.55
CA ILE A 21 10.68 5.40 -1.46
C ILE A 21 10.89 3.94 -1.88
N PHE A 22 10.73 3.00 -0.95
CA PHE A 22 10.80 1.57 -1.23
C PHE A 22 9.73 1.15 -2.23
N CYS A 23 8.46 1.56 -2.03
CA CYS A 23 7.37 1.25 -2.95
C CYS A 23 7.59 1.83 -4.35
N ILE A 24 8.09 3.07 -4.46
CA ILE A 24 8.42 3.70 -5.75
C ILE A 24 9.55 2.91 -6.43
N SER A 25 10.63 2.63 -5.71
CA SER A 25 11.80 1.90 -6.23
C SER A 25 11.42 0.50 -6.70
N LEU A 26 10.69 -0.25 -5.86
CA LEU A 26 10.20 -1.58 -6.19
C LEU A 26 9.32 -1.55 -7.44
N SER A 27 8.40 -0.60 -7.53
CA SER A 27 7.51 -0.47 -8.69
C SER A 27 8.27 -0.18 -9.97
N VAL A 28 9.26 0.72 -9.94
CA VAL A 28 10.11 1.02 -11.11
C VAL A 28 10.89 -0.21 -11.54
N ILE A 29 11.50 -0.93 -10.60
CA ILE A 29 12.22 -2.19 -10.88
C ILE A 29 11.26 -3.21 -11.50
N SER A 30 10.06 -3.38 -10.97
CA SER A 30 9.06 -4.31 -11.50
C SER A 30 8.57 -3.93 -12.90
N ILE A 31 8.36 -2.64 -13.17
CA ILE A 31 7.99 -2.16 -14.53
C ILE A 31 9.11 -2.47 -15.52
N ILE A 32 10.36 -2.14 -15.18
CA ILE A 32 11.51 -2.43 -16.04
C ILE A 32 11.67 -3.93 -16.25
N GLY A 33 11.56 -4.72 -15.18
CA GLY A 33 11.62 -6.19 -15.25
C GLY A 33 10.55 -6.76 -16.18
N ASN A 34 9.32 -6.27 -16.09
CA ASN A 34 8.23 -6.66 -16.98
C ASN A 34 8.53 -6.33 -18.46
N LEU A 35 9.04 -5.12 -18.73
CA LEU A 35 9.41 -4.69 -20.07
C LEU A 35 10.52 -5.55 -20.66
N VAL A 36 11.57 -5.83 -19.88
CA VAL A 36 12.71 -6.66 -20.30
C VAL A 36 12.29 -8.11 -20.55
N ALA A 37 11.38 -8.64 -19.74
CA ALA A 37 10.84 -9.99 -19.91
C ALA A 37 9.83 -10.10 -21.07
N GLY A 38 9.48 -9.00 -21.74
CA GLY A 38 8.50 -8.99 -22.83
C GLY A 38 7.06 -9.21 -22.37
N PHE A 39 6.76 -8.96 -21.09
CA PHE A 39 5.43 -9.09 -20.55
C PHE A 39 4.48 -7.98 -21.07
N PRO A 40 3.17 -8.28 -21.22
CA PRO A 40 2.20 -7.27 -21.61
C PRO A 40 2.17 -6.06 -20.66
N LEU A 41 2.06 -4.84 -21.24
CA LEU A 41 2.09 -3.58 -20.47
C LEU A 41 0.99 -3.48 -19.41
N TYR A 42 -0.14 -4.15 -19.59
CA TYR A 42 -1.24 -4.10 -18.61
C TYR A 42 -0.85 -4.68 -17.25
N LEU A 43 0.11 -5.62 -17.20
CA LEU A 43 0.65 -6.17 -15.94
C LEU A 43 1.43 -5.10 -15.14
N SER A 44 1.88 -4.04 -15.81
CA SER A 44 2.59 -2.93 -15.19
C SER A 44 1.67 -1.82 -14.64
N ILE A 45 0.35 -1.90 -14.88
CA ILE A 45 -0.61 -0.88 -14.43
C ILE A 45 -0.62 -0.75 -12.89
N LYS A 46 -0.59 -1.86 -12.15
CA LYS A 46 -0.55 -1.82 -10.67
C LYS A 46 0.66 -1.06 -10.16
N TRP A 47 1.82 -1.28 -10.78
CA TRP A 47 3.07 -0.64 -10.39
C TRP A 47 3.03 0.85 -10.70
N LEU A 48 2.45 1.25 -11.84
CA LEU A 48 2.21 2.66 -12.15
C LEU A 48 1.28 3.33 -11.15
N LEU A 49 0.18 2.67 -10.76
CA LEU A 49 -0.73 3.17 -9.73
C LEU A 49 -0.02 3.30 -8.37
N LEU A 50 0.83 2.35 -8.01
CA LEU A 50 1.61 2.40 -6.77
C LEU A 50 2.62 3.55 -6.78
N VAL A 51 3.33 3.79 -7.89
CA VAL A 51 4.20 4.96 -8.06
C VAL A 51 3.41 6.25 -7.91
N ALA A 52 2.25 6.36 -8.55
CA ALA A 52 1.42 7.56 -8.49
C ALA A 52 0.94 7.85 -7.07
N ALA A 53 0.37 6.84 -6.39
CA ALA A 53 -0.12 6.99 -5.02
C ALA A 53 1.01 7.31 -4.03
N ALA A 54 2.14 6.60 -4.13
CA ALA A 54 3.29 6.84 -3.25
C ALA A 54 3.90 8.24 -3.47
N SER A 55 4.02 8.67 -4.73
CA SER A 55 4.55 10.00 -5.06
C SER A 55 3.62 11.12 -4.60
N ALA A 56 2.30 10.96 -4.80
CA ALA A 56 1.32 11.93 -4.32
C ALA A 56 1.40 12.09 -2.80
N SER A 57 1.45 10.98 -2.07
CA SER A 57 1.61 11.01 -0.62
C SER A 57 2.94 11.60 -0.15
N PHE A 58 4.03 11.32 -0.87
CA PHE A 58 5.34 11.89 -0.57
C PHE A 58 5.35 13.42 -0.73
N VAL A 59 4.69 13.94 -1.77
CA VAL A 59 4.56 15.38 -1.99
C VAL A 59 3.71 16.04 -0.91
N VAL A 60 2.58 15.42 -0.52
CA VAL A 60 1.72 15.94 0.55
C VAL A 60 2.46 16.05 1.89
N ASP A 61 3.23 15.01 2.24
CA ASP A 61 4.07 15.01 3.46
C ASP A 61 5.09 16.16 3.46
N ARG A 62 5.73 16.41 2.31
CA ARG A 62 6.79 17.44 2.18
C ARG A 62 6.29 18.87 2.08
N VAL A 63 5.18 19.10 1.37
CA VAL A 63 4.70 20.45 1.04
C VAL A 63 3.75 21.01 2.09
N LYS A 64 2.78 20.19 2.54
CA LYS A 64 1.67 20.69 3.36
C LYS A 64 1.88 20.53 4.87
N SER A 65 2.92 19.80 5.29
CA SER A 65 3.05 19.32 6.68
C SER A 65 1.82 18.51 7.16
N GLU A 66 1.02 17.98 6.22
CA GLU A 66 -0.19 17.16 6.45
C GLU A 66 0.16 15.67 6.32
N ALA A 67 1.25 15.27 6.96
CA ALA A 67 1.81 13.91 6.92
C ALA A 67 0.75 12.82 7.20
N ALA A 68 -0.17 13.11 8.13
CA ALA A 68 -1.22 12.18 8.53
C ALA A 68 -2.23 11.88 7.41
N GLU A 69 -2.59 12.88 6.61
CA GLU A 69 -3.57 12.71 5.52
C GLU A 69 -2.95 11.95 4.35
N GLY A 70 -1.72 12.31 3.96
CA GLY A 70 -0.98 11.59 2.93
C GLY A 70 -0.72 10.13 3.29
N MET A 71 -0.41 9.86 4.57
CA MET A 71 -0.25 8.51 5.11
C MET A 71 -1.57 7.73 5.09
N LEU A 72 -2.66 8.31 5.57
CA LEU A 72 -3.96 7.65 5.56
C LEU A 72 -4.42 7.33 4.14
N PHE A 73 -4.30 8.28 3.21
CA PHE A 73 -4.61 8.07 1.80
C PHE A 73 -3.80 6.90 1.21
N PHE A 74 -2.49 6.88 1.45
CA PHE A 74 -1.62 5.82 0.93
C PHE A 74 -2.04 4.43 1.44
N TYR A 75 -2.30 4.32 2.74
CA TYR A 75 -2.70 3.04 3.33
C TYR A 75 -4.10 2.61 2.92
N LEU A 76 -5.04 3.54 2.72
CA LEU A 76 -6.34 3.24 2.14
C LEU A 76 -6.21 2.74 0.70
N PHE A 77 -5.39 3.39 -0.12
CA PHE A 77 -5.09 2.93 -1.47
C PHE A 77 -4.47 1.53 -1.46
N LEU A 78 -3.48 1.28 -0.59
CA LEU A 78 -2.84 -0.03 -0.49
C LEU A 78 -3.84 -1.13 -0.14
N VAL A 79 -4.67 -0.90 0.87
CA VAL A 79 -5.60 -1.93 1.37
C VAL A 79 -6.82 -2.11 0.45
N ALA A 80 -7.42 -1.02 -0.02
CA ALA A 80 -8.69 -1.08 -0.73
C ALA A 80 -8.55 -1.22 -2.25
N VAL A 81 -7.40 -0.88 -2.83
CA VAL A 81 -7.19 -0.85 -4.28
C VAL A 81 -6.02 -1.73 -4.70
N PHE A 82 -4.83 -1.45 -4.19
CA PHE A 82 -3.62 -2.12 -4.66
C PHE A 82 -3.60 -3.60 -4.28
N LEU A 83 -3.93 -3.94 -3.02
CA LEU A 83 -3.96 -5.33 -2.56
C LEU A 83 -4.97 -6.18 -3.34
N PRO A 84 -6.25 -5.78 -3.50
CA PRO A 84 -7.20 -6.49 -4.37
C PRO A 84 -6.70 -6.68 -5.80
N TYR A 85 -6.20 -5.62 -6.43
CA TYR A 85 -5.73 -5.70 -7.80
C TYR A 85 -4.52 -6.65 -7.94
N ALA A 86 -3.55 -6.53 -7.03
CA ALA A 86 -2.36 -7.37 -7.01
C ALA A 86 -2.70 -8.84 -6.70
N PHE A 87 -3.69 -9.08 -5.84
CA PHE A 87 -4.18 -10.43 -5.55
C PHE A 87 -4.73 -11.10 -6.82
N ILE A 88 -5.65 -10.43 -7.52
CA ILE A 88 -6.30 -11.00 -8.70
C ILE A 88 -5.31 -11.22 -9.85
N GLU A 89 -4.45 -10.25 -10.14
CA GLU A 89 -3.57 -10.32 -11.31
C GLU A 89 -2.35 -11.24 -11.10
N SER A 90 -1.90 -11.41 -9.85
CA SER A 90 -0.65 -12.14 -9.58
C SER A 90 -0.86 -13.57 -9.06
N GLY A 91 -2.01 -14.19 -9.35
CA GLY A 91 -2.26 -15.62 -9.04
C GLY A 91 -2.93 -15.88 -7.68
N GLY A 92 -3.64 -14.89 -7.12
CA GLY A 92 -4.51 -15.07 -5.96
C GLY A 92 -3.80 -15.56 -4.71
N SER A 93 -4.38 -16.60 -4.10
CA SER A 93 -3.89 -17.25 -2.88
C SER A 93 -2.55 -17.97 -3.06
N ASN A 94 -2.18 -18.36 -4.30
CA ASN A 94 -0.91 -19.04 -4.59
C ASN A 94 0.31 -18.10 -4.62
N ASN A 95 0.08 -16.80 -4.50
CA ASN A 95 1.16 -15.81 -4.42
C ASN A 95 1.50 -15.45 -2.97
N ASN A 96 2.49 -14.58 -2.79
CA ASN A 96 2.93 -14.00 -1.52
C ASN A 96 1.90 -13.02 -0.89
N ALA A 97 0.60 -13.13 -1.23
CA ALA A 97 -0.48 -12.27 -0.75
C ALA A 97 -0.60 -12.23 0.78
N LEU A 98 -0.42 -13.38 1.43
CA LEU A 98 -0.35 -13.46 2.90
C LEU A 98 0.82 -12.63 3.45
N GLY A 99 2.00 -12.75 2.84
CA GLY A 99 3.19 -11.99 3.24
C GLY A 99 2.98 -10.48 3.15
N TYR A 100 2.37 -10.00 2.06
CA TYR A 100 2.05 -8.58 1.91
C TYR A 100 1.01 -8.11 2.93
N THR A 101 -0.01 -8.93 3.21
CA THR A 101 -1.02 -8.64 4.22
C THR A 101 -0.39 -8.50 5.60
N PHE A 102 0.52 -9.39 5.99
CA PHE A 102 1.25 -9.29 7.25
C PHE A 102 2.12 -8.03 7.34
N LEU A 103 2.86 -7.69 6.27
CA LEU A 103 3.65 -6.45 6.23
C LEU A 103 2.78 -5.20 6.36
N LEU A 104 1.59 -5.20 5.76
CA LEU A 104 0.61 -4.12 5.94
C LEU A 104 0.12 -4.04 7.39
N VAL A 105 -0.25 -5.16 8.02
CA VAL A 105 -0.67 -5.15 9.44
C VAL A 105 0.43 -4.58 10.34
N VAL A 106 1.68 -5.04 10.17
CA VAL A 106 2.82 -4.58 10.99
C VAL A 106 3.03 -3.08 10.79
N SER A 107 3.07 -2.62 9.54
CA SER A 107 3.32 -1.20 9.25
C SER A 107 2.16 -0.31 9.68
N ILE A 108 0.90 -0.72 9.51
CA ILE A 108 -0.29 -0.01 10.02
C ILE A 108 -0.24 0.07 11.55
N THR A 109 0.10 -1.03 12.22
CA THR A 109 0.15 -1.10 13.69
C THR A 109 1.21 -0.17 14.27
N TYR A 110 2.35 -0.05 13.58
CA TYR A 110 3.44 0.83 13.98
C TYR A 110 3.15 2.30 13.68
N LEU A 111 2.63 2.61 12.48
CA LEU A 111 2.46 3.98 12.04
C LEU A 111 1.18 4.65 12.56
N PHE A 112 0.10 3.91 12.76
CA PHE A 112 -1.18 4.48 13.19
C PHE A 112 -1.50 4.16 14.65
N LYS A 113 -2.27 5.05 15.30
CA LYS A 113 -2.73 4.89 16.68
C LYS A 113 -4.23 5.11 16.78
N GLY A 114 -4.84 4.63 17.86
CA GLY A 114 -6.25 4.85 18.18
C GLY A 114 -7.22 4.31 17.13
N ARG A 115 -8.24 5.11 16.81
CA ARG A 115 -9.35 4.71 15.93
C ARG A 115 -8.91 4.42 14.48
N THR A 116 -7.99 5.21 13.94
CA THR A 116 -7.51 5.03 12.55
C THR A 116 -6.81 3.69 12.35
N ARG A 117 -6.01 3.26 13.34
CA ARG A 117 -5.36 1.94 13.32
C ARG A 117 -6.40 0.82 13.28
N VAL A 118 -7.38 0.86 14.18
CA VAL A 118 -8.44 -0.16 14.25
C VAL A 118 -9.21 -0.19 12.94
N PHE A 119 -9.58 0.96 12.40
CA PHE A 119 -10.27 1.06 11.11
C PHE A 119 -9.49 0.42 9.96
N LEU A 120 -8.20 0.75 9.78
CA LEU A 120 -7.37 0.21 8.70
C LEU A 120 -7.14 -1.30 8.86
N ILE A 121 -6.91 -1.79 10.09
CA ILE A 121 -6.77 -3.23 10.35
C ILE A 121 -8.08 -3.96 10.08
N SER A 122 -9.21 -3.44 10.56
CA SER A 122 -10.51 -4.04 10.27
C SER A 122 -10.80 -4.08 8.78
N LEU A 123 -10.49 -3.00 8.04
CA LEU A 123 -10.63 -2.96 6.59
C LEU A 123 -9.76 -4.03 5.92
N LEU A 124 -8.50 -4.16 6.31
CA LEU A 124 -7.58 -5.17 5.76
C LEU A 124 -8.06 -6.61 6.05
N VAL A 125 -8.51 -6.85 7.28
CA VAL A 125 -9.08 -8.14 7.72
C VAL A 125 -10.40 -8.43 7.02
N LEU A 126 -11.15 -7.45 6.54
CA LEU A 126 -12.36 -7.68 5.73
C LEU A 126 -12.02 -7.92 4.27
N VAL A 127 -11.11 -7.14 3.69
CA VAL A 127 -10.71 -7.24 2.29
C VAL A 127 -10.09 -8.61 2.00
N PHE A 128 -9.18 -9.10 2.85
CA PHE A 128 -8.45 -10.33 2.54
C PHE A 128 -9.36 -11.59 2.46
N PRO A 129 -10.23 -11.88 3.45
CA PRO A 129 -11.23 -12.94 3.32
C PRO A 129 -12.23 -12.71 2.20
N ALA A 130 -12.62 -11.46 1.92
CA ALA A 130 -13.48 -11.17 0.78
C ALA A 130 -12.82 -11.58 -0.54
N LEU A 131 -11.51 -11.33 -0.70
CA LEU A 131 -10.75 -11.79 -1.87
C LEU A 131 -10.68 -13.31 -1.96
N LEU A 132 -10.48 -14.02 -0.84
CA LEU A 132 -10.49 -15.48 -0.81
C LEU A 132 -11.87 -16.05 -1.18
N ILE A 133 -12.96 -15.42 -0.72
CA ILE A 133 -14.32 -15.80 -1.08
C ILE A 133 -14.54 -15.57 -2.58
N ILE A 134 -14.11 -14.42 -3.11
CA ILE A 134 -14.20 -14.11 -4.54
C ILE A 134 -13.42 -15.14 -5.36
N GLU A 135 -12.19 -15.47 -4.96
CA GLU A 135 -11.37 -16.50 -5.62
C GLU A 135 -12.04 -17.88 -5.57
N TYR A 136 -12.69 -18.23 -4.47
CA TYR A 136 -13.41 -19.49 -4.35
C TYR A 136 -14.59 -19.60 -5.35
N PHE A 137 -15.35 -18.51 -5.53
CA PHE A 137 -16.48 -18.49 -6.46
C PHE A 137 -16.08 -18.22 -7.92
N PHE A 138 -14.98 -17.49 -8.12
CA PHE A 138 -14.43 -17.10 -9.42
C PHE A 138 -12.93 -17.46 -9.47
N PRO A 139 -12.62 -18.76 -9.57
CA PRO A 139 -11.24 -19.20 -9.58
C PRO A 139 -10.50 -18.58 -10.78
N PRO A 140 -9.37 -17.91 -10.57
CA PRO A 140 -8.52 -17.50 -11.66
C PRO A 140 -8.00 -18.76 -12.37
N TRP A 141 -8.02 -18.72 -13.70
CA TRP A 141 -7.60 -19.81 -14.58
C TRP A 141 -6.14 -20.21 -14.35
#